data_AF-A0A9J6D1X0-F1
#
_entry.id   AF-A0A9J6D1X0-F1
#
_cell.length_a   1.000
_cell.length_b   1.000
_cell.length_c   1.000
_cell.angle_alpha   90.00
_cell.angle_beta   90.00
_cell.angle_gamma   90.00
#
_symmetry.space_group_name_H-M   'P 1'
#
loop_
_entity.id
_entity.type
_entity.pdbx_description
1 polymer ?
#
loop_
_entity_poly.entity_id
_entity_poly.type
_entity_poly.pdbx_seq_one_letter_code
_entity_poly.pdbx_strand_id
1 'polypeptide(L)'
;MPFIEKEDTLSRVNDLAKRLDLQTLSDCDVESMHRLPPRKGKPPVILIRFARLSLKAAWLAKRAELREKNSNIQLFDNLTPANKKLLWMARTRATEMNYRFTWTTATSRPKLLTTEPADAVAPGGPLHQLSPGHPNVVRGPEADPGPEADLD
;
A
#
# COMPACT_ATOMS: atom_id res chain seq x y z
N MET A 1 -11.83 7.34 -21.49
CA MET A 1 -12.30 8.63 -22.03
C MET A 1 -11.74 8.83 -23.44
N PRO A 2 -12.56 9.23 -24.44
CA PRO A 2 -12.09 9.49 -25.80
C PRO A 2 -11.09 10.66 -25.83
N PHE A 3 -10.23 10.73 -26.84
CA PHE A 3 -9.29 11.83 -27.05
C PHE A 3 -9.89 12.85 -28.02
N ILE A 4 -9.70 14.14 -27.73
CA ILE A 4 -10.10 15.24 -28.61
C ILE A 4 -8.87 16.14 -28.77
N GLU A 5 -8.56 16.58 -29.98
CA GLU A 5 -7.45 17.51 -30.22
C GLU A 5 -7.72 18.85 -29.52
N LYS A 6 -6.68 19.40 -28.88
CA LYS A 6 -6.74 20.65 -28.09
C LYS A 6 -7.77 20.61 -26.96
N GLU A 7 -8.03 19.44 -26.38
CA GLU A 7 -8.92 19.36 -25.22
C GLU A 7 -8.33 20.01 -23.96
N ASP A 8 -9.20 20.65 -23.19
CA ASP A 8 -8.91 20.99 -21.81
C ASP A 8 -9.12 19.74 -20.93
N THR A 9 -8.01 19.14 -20.48
CA THR A 9 -8.05 17.93 -19.67
C THR A 9 -8.69 18.20 -18.30
N LEU A 10 -8.49 19.40 -17.72
CA LEU A 10 -9.02 19.75 -16.40
C LEU A 10 -10.53 19.84 -16.43
N SER A 11 -11.10 20.54 -17.41
CA SER A 11 -12.55 20.62 -17.59
C SER A 11 -13.19 19.24 -17.70
N ARG A 12 -12.59 18.32 -18.47
CA ARG A 12 -13.13 16.95 -18.64
C ARG A 12 -13.08 16.13 -17.36
N VAL A 13 -12.01 16.26 -16.57
CA VAL A 13 -11.90 15.62 -15.26
C VAL A 13 -12.94 16.22 -14.31
N ASN A 14 -13.18 17.52 -14.36
CA ASN A 14 -14.20 18.19 -13.55
C ASN A 14 -15.63 17.80 -13.93
N ASP A 15 -15.91 17.55 -15.20
CA ASP A 15 -17.19 16.98 -15.62
C ASP A 15 -17.40 15.57 -15.06
N LEU A 16 -16.33 14.77 -15.01
CA LEU A 16 -16.37 13.48 -14.31
C LEU A 16 -16.56 13.65 -12.80
N ALA A 17 -15.90 14.63 -12.19
CA ALA A 17 -16.03 14.92 -10.77
C ALA A 17 -17.49 15.22 -10.40
N LYS A 18 -18.16 16.09 -11.18
CA LYS A 18 -19.59 16.40 -11.00
C LYS A 18 -20.47 15.15 -11.10
N ARG A 19 -20.21 14.26 -12.06
CA ARG A 19 -20.96 12.99 -12.23
C ARG A 19 -20.76 11.99 -11.09
N LEU A 20 -19.66 12.12 -10.36
CA LEU A 20 -19.30 11.26 -9.23
C LEU A 20 -19.58 11.92 -7.87
N ASP A 21 -20.19 13.12 -7.88
CA ASP A 21 -20.41 13.94 -6.68
C ASP A 21 -19.11 14.15 -5.88
N LEU A 22 -18.06 14.54 -6.61
CA LEU A 22 -16.74 14.89 -6.05
C LEU A 22 -16.49 16.39 -6.19
N GLN A 23 -15.64 16.91 -5.30
CA GLN A 23 -15.11 18.27 -5.42
C GLN A 23 -14.43 18.46 -6.79
N THR A 24 -14.76 19.57 -7.47
CA THR A 24 -14.06 20.00 -8.69
C THR A 24 -12.63 20.38 -8.36
N LEU A 25 -11.70 19.93 -9.20
CA LEU A 25 -10.28 20.23 -9.11
C LEU A 25 -9.98 21.64 -9.62
N SER A 26 -9.15 22.36 -8.88
CA SER A 26 -8.50 23.60 -9.31
C SER A 26 -7.03 23.36 -9.66
N ASP A 27 -6.36 24.37 -10.21
CA ASP A 27 -4.92 24.28 -10.52
C ASP A 27 -4.07 24.05 -9.26
N CYS A 28 -4.53 24.50 -8.09
CA CYS A 28 -3.83 24.26 -6.82
C CYS A 28 -3.93 22.81 -6.33
N ASP A 29 -4.91 22.05 -6.83
CA ASP A 29 -5.15 20.66 -6.41
C ASP A 29 -4.35 19.64 -7.21
N VAL A 30 -3.76 20.08 -8.33
CA VAL A 30 -3.14 19.22 -9.34
C VAL A 30 -1.74 19.73 -9.63
N GLU A 31 -0.73 18.96 -9.24
CA GLU A 31 0.68 19.29 -9.55
C GLU A 31 0.99 19.11 -11.04
N SER A 32 0.38 18.10 -11.66
CA SER A 32 0.55 17.85 -13.09
C SER A 32 -0.60 16.99 -13.63
N MET A 33 -1.02 17.26 -14.85
CA MET A 33 -2.01 16.46 -15.55
C MET A 33 -1.74 16.46 -17.04
N HIS A 34 -1.67 15.27 -17.62
CA HIS A 34 -1.40 15.11 -19.04
C HIS A 34 -1.86 13.73 -19.51
N ARG A 35 -2.01 13.59 -20.82
CA ARG A 35 -2.25 12.28 -21.43
C ARG A 35 -0.94 11.54 -21.66
N LEU A 36 -0.97 10.25 -21.37
CA LEU A 36 0.07 9.33 -21.79
C LEU A 36 -0.08 9.03 -23.29
N PRO A 37 1.03 8.72 -23.98
CA PRO A 37 0.98 8.30 -25.37
C PRO A 37 -0.01 7.13 -25.57
N PRO A 38 -0.85 7.19 -26.61
CA PRO A 38 -1.83 6.15 -26.85
C PRO A 38 -1.15 4.81 -27.15
N ARG A 39 -1.71 3.73 -26.60
CA ARG A 39 -1.35 2.37 -26.98
C ARG A 39 -2.23 1.94 -28.17
N LYS A 40 -1.72 1.08 -29.04
CA LYS A 40 -2.45 0.60 -30.24
C LYS A 40 -3.89 0.18 -29.89
N GLY A 41 -4.86 0.80 -30.56
CA GLY A 41 -6.29 0.50 -30.40
C GLY A 41 -6.92 0.90 -29.06
N LYS A 42 -6.23 1.67 -28.20
CA LYS A 42 -6.76 2.10 -26.89
C LYS A 42 -6.74 3.63 -26.76
N PRO A 43 -7.77 4.24 -26.14
CA PRO A 43 -7.74 5.67 -25.84
C PRO A 43 -6.55 6.01 -24.95
N PRO A 44 -5.87 7.16 -25.17
CA PRO A 44 -4.78 7.59 -24.31
C PRO A 44 -5.28 7.86 -22.89
N VAL A 45 -4.52 7.37 -21.90
CA VAL A 45 -4.86 7.48 -20.48
C VAL A 45 -4.47 8.86 -19.96
N ILE A 46 -5.30 9.45 -19.11
CA ILE A 46 -4.94 10.69 -18.40
C ILE A 46 -4.21 10.29 -17.10
N LEU A 47 -3.00 10.82 -16.92
CA LEU A 47 -2.24 10.72 -15.67
C LEU A 47 -2.43 12.02 -14.89
N ILE A 48 -2.86 11.90 -13.64
CA ILE A 48 -3.08 13.03 -12.73
C ILE A 48 -2.20 12.86 -11.51
N ARG A 49 -1.42 13.90 -11.18
CA ARG A 49 -0.69 14.00 -9.92
C ARG A 49 -1.40 15.01 -9.03
N PHE A 50 -2.06 14.51 -7.98
CA PHE A 50 -2.73 15.36 -7.00
C PHE A 50 -1.72 15.97 -6.03
N ALA A 51 -1.92 17.23 -5.66
CA ALA A 51 -1.15 17.90 -4.60
C ALA A 51 -1.46 17.33 -3.21
N ARG A 52 -2.67 16.77 -3.02
CA ARG A 52 -3.14 16.24 -1.72
C ARG A 52 -3.50 14.76 -1.83
N LEU A 53 -2.97 13.97 -0.91
CA LEU A 53 -3.24 12.52 -0.84
C LEU A 53 -4.71 12.24 -0.47
N SER A 54 -5.32 13.06 0.38
CA SER A 54 -6.73 12.93 0.77
C SER A 54 -7.66 13.06 -0.44
N LEU A 55 -7.37 13.99 -1.35
CA LEU A 55 -8.12 14.18 -2.57
C LEU A 55 -7.98 12.97 -3.51
N LYS A 56 -6.75 12.49 -3.72
CA LYS A 56 -6.50 11.24 -4.46
C LYS A 56 -7.29 10.06 -3.86
N ALA A 57 -7.32 9.93 -2.53
CA ALA A 57 -8.04 8.87 -1.84
C ALA A 57 -9.56 8.94 -2.09
N ALA A 58 -10.15 10.15 -2.02
CA ALA A 58 -11.56 10.35 -2.33
C ALA A 58 -11.90 9.94 -3.78
N TRP A 59 -11.05 10.29 -4.75
CA TRP A 59 -11.19 9.85 -6.14
C TRP A 59 -11.11 8.32 -6.27
N LEU A 60 -10.15 7.69 -5.60
CA LEU A 60 -9.99 6.23 -5.66
C LEU A 60 -11.12 5.46 -4.96
N ALA A 61 -11.83 6.08 -4.00
CA ALA A 61 -12.99 5.47 -3.35
C ALA A 61 -14.18 5.31 -4.33
N LYS A 62 -14.31 6.21 -5.32
CA LYS A 62 -15.37 6.17 -6.34
C LYS A 62 -15.17 5.08 -7.42
N ARG A 63 -14.11 4.27 -7.32
CA ARG A 63 -13.86 3.13 -8.24
C ARG A 63 -14.98 2.10 -8.26
N ALA A 64 -15.56 1.80 -7.10
CA ALA A 64 -16.67 0.85 -7.00
C ALA A 64 -17.90 1.37 -7.74
N GLU A 65 -18.24 2.64 -7.53
CA GLU A 65 -19.37 3.33 -8.17
C GLU A 65 -19.22 3.38 -9.70
N LEU A 66 -18.01 3.66 -10.20
CA LEU A 66 -17.73 3.65 -11.66
C LEU A 66 -17.92 2.27 -12.28
N ARG A 67 -17.60 1.21 -11.55
CA ARG A 67 -17.78 -0.17 -11.99
C ARG A 67 -19.26 -0.57 -12.00
N GLU A 68 -20.00 -0.19 -10.96
CA GLU A 68 -21.43 -0.46 -10.84
C GLU A 68 -22.25 0.25 -11.91
N LYS A 69 -21.92 1.52 -12.20
CA LYS A 69 -22.55 2.32 -13.26
C LYS A 69 -22.15 1.89 -14.68
N ASN A 70 -21.45 0.76 -14.85
CA ASN A 70 -20.91 0.25 -16.12
C ASN A 70 -20.24 1.33 -16.97
N SER A 71 -19.51 2.24 -16.32
CA SER A 71 -18.88 3.34 -17.03
C SER A 71 -17.66 2.84 -17.81
N ASN A 72 -17.46 3.36 -19.02
CA ASN A 72 -16.25 3.12 -19.83
C ASN A 72 -14.98 3.81 -19.26
N ILE A 73 -15.02 4.23 -17.99
CA ILE A 73 -13.97 4.96 -17.31
C ILE A 73 -13.56 4.16 -16.08
N GLN A 74 -12.27 3.91 -15.97
CA GLN A 74 -11.69 3.22 -14.82
C GLN A 74 -10.63 4.11 -14.21
N LEU A 75 -10.62 4.17 -12.87
CA LEU A 75 -9.58 4.85 -12.11
C LEU A 75 -8.62 3.80 -11.58
N PHE A 76 -7.32 4.07 -11.71
CA PHE A 76 -6.26 3.21 -11.21
C PHE A 76 -5.30 4.05 -10.38
N ASP A 77 -4.73 3.43 -9.35
CA ASP A 77 -3.57 4.01 -8.70
C ASP A 77 -2.33 3.74 -9.56
N ASN A 78 -1.40 4.69 -9.60
CA ASN A 78 -0.15 4.53 -10.31
C ASN A 78 0.81 3.68 -9.47
N LEU A 79 0.73 2.37 -9.65
CA LEU A 79 1.70 1.43 -9.08
C LEU A 79 2.82 1.18 -10.10
N THR A 80 4.03 1.61 -9.75
CA THR A 80 5.23 1.31 -10.53
C THR A 80 5.45 -0.21 -10.60
N PRO A 81 6.08 -0.74 -11.67
CA PRO A 81 6.43 -2.16 -11.76
C PRO A 81 7.23 -2.67 -10.55
N ALA A 82 8.15 -1.84 -10.03
CA ALA A 82 8.90 -2.15 -8.81
C ALA A 82 7.99 -2.32 -7.60
N ASN A 83 7.05 -1.41 -7.37
CA ASN A 83 6.10 -1.51 -6.25
C ASN A 83 5.18 -2.72 -6.39
N LYS A 84 4.78 -3.07 -7.62
CA LYS A 84 4.03 -4.31 -7.87
C LYS A 84 4.85 -5.55 -7.54
N LYS A 85 6.13 -5.58 -7.93
CA LYS A 85 7.04 -6.69 -7.62
C LYS A 85 7.23 -6.84 -6.11
N LEU A 86 7.52 -5.74 -5.41
CA LEU A 86 7.67 -5.73 -3.95
C LEU A 86 6.40 -6.22 -3.26
N LEU A 87 5.24 -5.75 -3.70
CA LEU A 87 3.97 -6.22 -3.19
C LEU A 87 3.79 -7.73 -3.40
N TRP A 88 4.12 -8.23 -4.60
CA TRP A 88 4.00 -9.65 -4.89
C TRP A 88 4.91 -10.49 -3.99
N MET A 89 6.18 -10.09 -3.85
CA MET A 89 7.14 -10.77 -2.98
C MET A 89 6.69 -10.78 -1.52
N ALA A 90 6.22 -9.64 -0.99
CA ALA A 90 5.71 -9.56 0.37
C ALA A 90 4.50 -10.49 0.60
N ARG A 91 3.60 -10.56 -0.39
CA ARG A 91 2.43 -11.44 -0.32
C ARG A 91 2.82 -12.92 -0.34
N THR A 92 3.74 -13.31 -1.23
CA THR A 92 4.26 -14.69 -1.27
C THR A 92 4.86 -15.08 0.07
N ARG A 93 5.71 -14.23 0.63
CA ARG A 93 6.35 -14.50 1.92
C ARG A 93 5.35 -14.60 3.06
N ALA A 94 4.32 -13.75 3.08
CA ALA A 94 3.26 -13.82 4.08
C ALA A 94 2.49 -15.14 4.01
N THR A 95 2.22 -15.64 2.79
CA THR A 95 1.59 -16.94 2.58
C THR A 95 2.48 -18.10 3.04
N GLU A 96 3.77 -18.09 2.68
CA GLU A 96 4.74 -19.11 3.14
C GLU A 96 4.82 -19.19 4.67
N MET A 97 4.74 -18.04 5.34
CA MET A 97 4.86 -17.92 6.81
C MET A 97 3.52 -18.00 7.55
N ASN A 98 2.40 -18.27 6.83
CA ASN A 98 1.04 -18.28 7.37
C ASN A 98 0.63 -16.98 8.12
N TYR A 99 1.16 -15.83 7.71
CA TYR A 99 0.79 -14.54 8.29
C TYR A 99 -0.58 -14.07 7.79
N ARG A 100 -1.43 -13.64 8.73
CA ARG A 100 -2.64 -12.89 8.43
C ARG A 100 -2.28 -11.41 8.32
N PHE A 101 -2.67 -10.78 7.22
CA PHE A 101 -2.46 -9.36 7.00
C PHE A 101 -3.77 -8.67 6.63
N THR A 102 -3.95 -7.44 7.12
CA THR A 102 -5.03 -6.55 6.74
C THR A 102 -4.46 -5.32 6.04
N TRP A 103 -5.20 -4.80 5.08
CA TRP A 103 -4.83 -3.56 4.41
C TRP A 103 -5.35 -2.38 5.22
N THR A 104 -4.45 -1.64 5.86
CA THR A 104 -4.79 -0.37 6.50
C THR A 104 -4.69 0.76 5.48
N THR A 105 -5.75 1.54 5.33
CA THR A 105 -5.65 2.84 4.66
C THR A 105 -4.95 3.81 5.60
N ALA A 106 -4.15 4.74 5.05
CA ALA A 106 -3.28 5.65 5.81
C ALA A 106 -3.99 6.49 6.91
N THR A 107 -5.33 6.55 6.89
CA THR A 107 -6.15 7.24 7.90
C THR A 107 -6.49 6.39 9.12
N SER A 108 -6.30 5.07 9.05
CA SER A 108 -6.45 4.20 10.21
C SER A 108 -5.19 4.29 11.06
N ARG A 109 -5.25 5.05 12.17
CA ARG A 109 -4.26 4.93 13.23
C ARG A 109 -4.10 3.43 13.53
N PRO A 110 -2.88 2.86 13.52
CA PRO A 110 -2.71 1.49 13.94
C PRO A 110 -3.13 1.41 15.41
N LYS A 111 -4.30 0.83 15.67
CA LYS A 111 -4.57 0.26 16.98
C LYS A 111 -3.68 -0.96 17.05
N LEU A 112 -2.67 -0.93 17.92
CA LEU A 112 -2.03 -2.14 18.40
C LEU A 112 -3.13 -3.06 18.91
N LEU A 113 -3.54 -4.01 18.07
CA LEU A 113 -4.30 -5.15 18.52
C LEU A 113 -3.28 -6.06 19.17
N THR A 114 -3.05 -5.84 20.47
CA THR A 114 -2.48 -6.88 21.32
C THR A 114 -3.48 -8.04 21.27
N THR A 115 -3.18 -9.04 20.46
CA THR A 115 -3.85 -10.34 20.59
C THR A 115 -3.26 -10.97 21.84
N GLU A 116 -3.94 -10.76 22.97
CA GLU A 116 -3.77 -11.62 24.13
C GLU A 116 -4.06 -13.06 23.68
N PRO A 117 -3.16 -14.03 23.91
CA PRO A 117 -3.48 -15.42 23.67
C PRO A 117 -4.66 -15.81 24.57
N ALA A 118 -5.72 -16.34 23.95
CA ALA A 118 -6.82 -16.97 24.65
C ALA A 118 -6.27 -18.23 25.35
N ASP A 119 -5.74 -18.06 26.55
CA ASP A 119 -5.61 -19.04 27.64
C ASP A 119 -4.62 -18.48 28.68
N ALA A 120 -5.08 -17.51 29.47
CA ALA A 120 -4.38 -17.09 30.68
C ALA A 120 -5.41 -16.75 31.77
N VAL A 121 -6.03 -17.79 32.33
CA VAL A 121 -6.59 -17.70 33.67
C VAL A 121 -5.39 -17.56 34.62
N ALA A 122 -5.16 -16.33 35.09
CA ALA A 122 -4.27 -16.09 36.22
C ALA A 122 -4.94 -16.58 37.51
N PRO A 123 -4.14 -17.03 38.50
CA PRO A 123 -4.24 -16.29 39.75
C PRO A 123 -2.86 -16.00 40.38
N GLY A 124 -2.69 -14.73 40.78
CA GLY A 124 -1.98 -14.36 42.01
C GLY A 124 -0.45 -14.33 41.96
N GLY A 125 0.12 -13.13 41.88
CA GLY A 125 1.52 -12.86 42.26
C GLY A 125 1.86 -11.37 42.12
N PRO A 126 2.47 -10.72 43.14
CA PRO A 126 2.55 -9.26 43.20
C PRO A 126 3.63 -8.66 42.28
N LEU A 127 3.34 -7.43 41.85
CA LEU A 127 4.17 -6.51 41.06
C LEU A 127 5.64 -6.49 41.53
N HIS A 128 6.56 -6.92 40.68
CA HIS A 128 7.97 -6.50 40.74
C HIS A 128 8.37 -5.80 39.45
N GLN A 129 8.91 -4.61 39.62
CA GLN A 129 9.36 -3.67 38.60
C GLN A 129 10.48 -4.29 37.74
N LEU A 130 10.37 -4.22 36.42
CA LEU A 130 11.48 -4.51 35.51
C LEU A 130 12.22 -3.21 35.16
N SER A 131 13.47 -3.09 35.64
CA SER A 131 14.44 -2.09 35.18
C SER A 131 15.04 -2.48 33.81
N PRO A 132 15.52 -1.51 33.01
CA PRO A 132 16.00 -1.74 31.65
C PRO A 132 17.48 -2.17 31.62
N GLY A 133 17.80 -3.23 30.88
CA GLY A 133 19.19 -3.71 30.75
C GLY A 133 19.46 -4.53 29.49
N HIS A 134 20.04 -3.85 28.49
CA HIS A 134 20.99 -4.26 27.45
C HIS A 134 20.74 -5.44 26.45
N PRO A 135 21.28 -5.32 25.20
CA PRO A 135 20.95 -6.19 24.08
C PRO A 135 21.69 -7.52 24.13
N ASN A 136 20.97 -8.61 23.85
CA ASN A 136 21.53 -9.96 23.84
C ASN A 136 22.28 -10.22 22.52
N VAL A 137 23.58 -10.44 22.62
CA VAL A 137 24.46 -10.88 21.52
C VAL A 137 24.22 -12.38 21.31
N VAL A 138 23.72 -12.77 20.14
CA VAL A 138 23.55 -14.19 19.78
C VAL A 138 24.89 -14.74 19.30
N ARG A 139 25.49 -15.64 20.08
CA ARG A 139 26.65 -16.47 19.70
C ARG A 139 26.14 -17.67 18.87
N GLY A 140 26.72 -17.88 17.70
CA GLY A 140 26.43 -19.05 16.84
C GLY A 140 27.05 -20.35 17.39
N PRO A 141 26.63 -21.52 16.87
CA PRO A 141 27.01 -22.82 17.42
C PRO A 141 28.48 -23.19 17.13
N GLU A 142 29.10 -23.77 18.16
CA GLU A 142 30.45 -24.33 18.24
C GLU A 142 30.72 -25.38 17.16
N ALA A 143 31.91 -25.29 16.54
CA ALA A 143 32.42 -26.28 15.60
C ALA A 143 33.17 -27.39 16.35
N ASP A 144 32.91 -28.64 15.95
CA ASP A 144 33.49 -29.89 16.46
C ASP A 144 34.97 -30.06 16.03
N PRO A 145 35.93 -30.29 16.94
CA PRO A 145 37.33 -30.52 16.56
C PRO A 145 37.60 -31.99 16.22
N GLY A 146 37.96 -32.23 14.96
CA GLY A 146 38.46 -33.53 14.47
C GLY A 146 39.89 -33.86 14.96
N PRO A 147 40.33 -35.13 14.87
CA PRO A 147 41.45 -35.66 15.63
C PRO A 147 42.83 -35.25 15.09
N GLU A 148 43.76 -35.15 16.05
CA GLU A 148 45.16 -34.77 15.94
C GLU A 148 45.95 -35.66 14.97
N ALA A 149 46.83 -35.04 14.19
CA ALA A 149 47.84 -35.71 13.37
C ALA A 149 49.17 -35.71 14.13
N ASP A 150 49.64 -36.91 14.49
CA ASP A 150 50.98 -37.16 15.01
C ASP A 150 52.03 -36.91 13.89
N LEU A 151 53.06 -36.15 14.25
CA LEU A 151 54.27 -35.94 13.48
C LEU A 151 55.38 -36.86 14.02
N ASP A 152 55.93 -37.69 13.15
CA ASP A 152 57.31 -38.21 13.21
C ASP A 152 57.88 -38.21 11.78
#